data_AF-A0A8J6LK09-F1
#
_entry.id   AF-A0A8J6LK09-F1
#
_cell.length_a   1.000
_cell.length_b   1.000
_cell.length_c   1.000
_cell.angle_alpha   90.00
_cell.angle_beta   90.00
_cell.angle_gamma   90.00
#
_symmetry.space_group_name_H-M   'P 1'
#
loop_
_entity.id
_entity.type
_entity.pdbx_description
1 polymer ?
#
loop_
_entity_poly.entity_id
_entity_poly.type
_entity_poly.pdbx_seq_one_letter_code
_entity_poly.pdbx_strand_id
1 'polypeptide(L)' 'MSGHEYDDLPLAEADRRLKEDAKEAQQRLKLERGRRLQKELDAGRPPYELAAEIQASSQVVYSLTRQWRISVGRDNDN' A
#
# COMPACT_ATOMS: atom_id res chain seq x y z
N MET A 1 3.74 20.30 -2.56
CA MET A 1 5.02 19.92 -3.19
C MET A 1 4.97 20.44 -4.60
N SER A 2 5.75 21.47 -4.90
CA SER A 2 5.74 22.15 -6.21
C SER A 2 6.29 21.20 -7.27
N GLY A 3 5.63 21.14 -8.43
CA GLY A 3 6.02 20.27 -9.57
C GLY A 3 7.38 20.56 -10.20
N HIS A 4 8.19 21.45 -9.60
CA HIS A 4 9.46 21.92 -10.14
C HIS A 4 10.62 20.92 -9.99
N GLU A 5 10.52 19.89 -9.15
CA GLU A 5 11.62 18.90 -8.98
C GLU A 5 11.86 18.03 -10.23
N TYR A 6 10.91 18.00 -11.17
CA TYR A 6 11.04 17.24 -12.42
C TYR A 6 11.28 18.14 -13.64
N ASP A 7 10.99 19.44 -13.53
CA ASP A 7 11.08 20.40 -14.65
C ASP A 7 12.54 20.59 -15.12
N ASP A 8 13.52 20.41 -14.23
CA ASP A 8 14.95 20.56 -14.50
C ASP A 8 15.62 19.26 -14.99
N LEU A 9 14.88 18.14 -15.06
CA LEU A 9 15.42 16.84 -15.46
C LEU A 9 15.16 16.56 -16.95
N PRO A 10 16.06 15.82 -17.64
CA PRO A 10 15.75 15.26 -18.95
C PRO A 10 14.47 14.41 -18.88
N LEU A 11 13.61 14.50 -19.91
CA LEU A 11 12.27 13.88 -19.92
C LEU A 11 12.26 12.41 -19.48
N ALA A 12 13.23 11.61 -19.95
CA ALA A 12 13.31 10.19 -19.59
C ALA A 12 13.60 9.95 -18.09
N GLU A 13 14.40 10.83 -17.47
CA GLU A 13 14.74 10.77 -16.05
C GLU A 13 13.58 11.29 -15.19
N ALA A 14 12.91 12.36 -15.62
CA ALA A 14 11.69 12.84 -14.99
C ALA A 14 10.60 11.75 -14.97
N ASP A 15 10.36 11.08 -16.10
CA ASP A 15 9.42 9.96 -16.21
C ASP A 15 9.78 8.78 -15.30
N ARG A 16 11.07 8.48 -15.17
CA ARG A 16 11.53 7.40 -14.29
C ARG A 16 11.22 7.73 -12.84
N ARG A 17 11.59 8.93 -12.37
CA ARG A 17 11.34 9.35 -10.99
C ARG A 17 9.84 9.42 -10.68
N LEU A 18 9.04 9.98 -11.57
CA LEU A 18 7.57 10.00 -11.41
C LEU A 18 6.99 8.59 -11.24
N LYS A 19 7.49 7.60 -12.00
CA LYS A 19 7.07 6.18 -11.85
C LYS A 19 7.53 5.58 -10.53
N GLU A 20 8.74 5.88 -10.09
CA GLU A 20 9.28 5.43 -8.81
C GLU A 20 8.47 6.00 -7.64
N ASP A 21 8.21 7.30 -7.64
CA ASP A 21 7.40 7.98 -6.62
C ASP A 21 5.95 7.48 -6.62
N ALA A 22 5.35 7.30 -7.79
CA ALA A 22 4.02 6.72 -7.90
C ALA A 22 3.98 5.28 -7.34
N LYS A 23 5.02 4.48 -7.60
CA LYS A 23 5.15 3.12 -7.08
C LYS A 23 5.33 3.13 -5.56
N GLU A 24 6.13 4.04 -5.00
CA GLU A 24 6.29 4.20 -3.57
C GLU A 24 4.98 4.63 -2.89
N ALA A 25 4.31 5.64 -3.44
CA ALA A 25 3.02 6.10 -2.96
C ALA A 25 1.98 4.97 -2.97
N GLN A 26 1.94 4.18 -4.06
CA GLN A 26 1.05 3.02 -4.15
C GLN A 26 1.39 1.95 -3.11
N GLN A 27 2.66 1.70 -2.82
CA GLN A 27 3.08 0.77 -1.77
C GLN A 27 2.65 1.24 -0.38
N ARG A 28 2.85 2.53 -0.06
CA ARG A 28 2.40 3.14 1.21
C ARG A 28 0.89 3.01 1.38
N LEU A 29 0.11 3.29 0.34
CA LEU A 29 -1.34 3.12 0.36
C LEU A 29 -1.76 1.66 0.59
N LYS A 30 -1.09 0.70 -0.05
CA LYS A 30 -1.35 -0.73 0.17
C LYS A 30 -1.07 -1.16 1.60
N LEU A 31 0.05 -0.70 2.18
CA LEU A 31 0.41 -1.00 3.57
C LEU A 31 -0.57 -0.37 4.56
N GLU A 32 -0.97 0.88 4.34
CA GLU A 32 -1.97 1.53 5.20
C GLU A 32 -3.32 0.80 5.14
N ARG A 33 -3.75 0.41 3.93
CA ARG A 33 -4.97 -0.38 3.76
C ARG A 33 -4.85 -1.74 4.44
N GLY A 34 -3.72 -2.43 4.31
CA GLY A 34 -3.44 -3.68 5.03
C GLY A 34 -3.52 -3.53 6.54
N ARG A 35 -2.97 -2.45 7.10
CA ARG A 35 -3.08 -2.11 8.53
C ARG A 35 -4.53 -1.93 8.97
N ARG A 36 -5.33 -1.17 8.22
CA ARG A 36 -6.74 -0.92 8.55
C ARG A 36 -7.54 -2.22 8.49
N LEU A 37 -7.36 -3.01 7.42
CA LEU A 37 -8.01 -4.31 7.28
C LEU A 37 -7.64 -5.27 8.42
N GLN A 38 -6.37 -5.29 8.87
CA GLN A 38 -5.97 -6.12 10.00
C GLN A 38 -6.73 -5.72 11.27
N LYS A 39 -6.88 -4.43 11.57
CA LYS A 39 -7.65 -3.96 12.74
C LYS A 39 -9.11 -4.43 12.71
N GLU A 40 -9.74 -4.39 11.54
CA GLU A 40 -11.12 -4.86 11.38
C GLU A 40 -11.23 -6.38 11.56
N LEU A 41 -10.26 -7.15 11.04
CA LEU A 41 -10.17 -8.59 11.27
C LEU A 41 -9.97 -8.91 12.76
N ASP A 42 -9.11 -8.17 13.45
CA ASP A 42 -8.85 -8.32 14.89
C ASP A 42 -10.08 -7.95 15.73
N ALA A 43 -10.92 -7.04 15.23
CA ALA A 43 -12.23 -6.70 15.81
C ALA A 43 -13.31 -7.77 15.54
N GLY A 44 -12.96 -8.88 14.88
CA GLY A 44 -13.85 -10.01 14.61
C GLY A 44 -14.68 -9.90 13.33
N ARG A 45 -14.45 -8.88 12.50
CA ARG A 45 -15.16 -8.75 11.23
C ARG A 45 -14.68 -9.81 10.24
N PRO A 46 -15.60 -10.51 9.55
CA PRO A 46 -15.19 -11.55 8.65
C PRO A 46 -14.61 -10.99 7.35
N PRO A 47 -13.60 -11.65 6.74
CA PRO A 47 -12.93 -11.18 5.53
C PRO A 47 -13.84 -10.91 4.32
N TYR A 48 -14.97 -11.63 4.19
CA TYR A 48 -15.89 -11.46 3.06
C TYR A 48 -16.69 -10.16 3.13
N GLU A 49 -17.03 -9.68 4.34
CA GLU A 49 -17.67 -8.37 4.53
C GLU A 49 -16.71 -7.24 4.15
N LEU A 50 -15.47 -7.31 4.66
CA LEU A 50 -14.43 -6.34 4.34
C LEU A 50 -14.11 -6.32 2.84
N ALA A 51 -14.11 -7.49 2.20
CA ALA A 51 -13.90 -7.61 0.77
C ALA A 51 -15.02 -6.91 -0.03
N ALA A 52 -16.28 -7.08 0.37
CA ALA A 52 -17.41 -6.41 -0.26
C ALA A 52 -17.32 -4.87 -0.14
N GLU A 53 -16.93 -4.35 1.03
CA GLU A 53 -16.78 -2.90 1.25
C GLU A 53 -15.74 -2.25 0.32
N ILE A 54 -14.66 -2.98 0.03
CA ILE A 54 -13.58 -2.48 -0.83
C ILE A 54 -13.72 -2.94 -2.29
N GLN A 55 -14.85 -3.57 -2.65
CA GLN A 55 -15.11 -4.13 -3.99
C GLN A 55 -13.97 -5.06 -4.47
N ALA A 56 -13.51 -5.94 -3.59
CA ALA A 56 -12.45 -6.91 -3.87
C ALA A 56 -12.85 -8.31 -3.41
N SER A 57 -11.95 -9.28 -3.60
CA SER A 57 -12.10 -10.63 -3.07
C SER A 57 -11.49 -10.76 -1.67
N SER A 58 -11.93 -11.76 -0.89
CA SER A 58 -11.33 -12.08 0.40
C SER A 58 -9.82 -12.39 0.29
N GLN A 59 -9.38 -12.91 -0.86
CA GLN A 59 -7.95 -13.13 -1.13
C GLN A 59 -7.15 -11.83 -1.16
N VAL A 60 -7.74 -10.74 -1.68
CA VAL A 60 -7.11 -9.40 -1.65
C VAL A 60 -6.98 -8.91 -0.22
N VAL A 61 -8.01 -9.11 0.62
CA VAL A 61 -7.95 -8.76 2.05
C VAL A 61 -6.81 -9.51 2.75
N TYR A 62 -6.68 -10.82 2.53
CA TYR A 62 -5.57 -11.61 3.08
C TYR A 62 -4.20 -11.18 2.54
N SER A 63 -4.10 -10.87 1.26
CA SER A 63 -2.85 -10.42 0.64
C SER A 63 -2.37 -9.11 1.26
N LEU A 64 -3.25 -8.12 1.39
CA LEU A 64 -2.92 -6.80 1.95
C LEU A 64 -2.54 -6.88 3.43
N THR A 65 -3.27 -7.67 4.22
CA THR A 65 -2.97 -7.86 5.65
C THR A 65 -1.69 -8.67 5.87
N ARG A 66 -1.43 -9.69 5.03
CA ARG A 66 -0.16 -10.43 5.03
C ARG A 66 1.02 -9.52 4.67
N GLN A 67 0.87 -8.67 3.64
CA GLN A 67 1.91 -7.74 3.23
C GLN A 67 2.24 -6.75 4.36
N TRP A 68 1.23 -6.22 5.04
CA TRP A 68 1.43 -5.36 6.21
C TRP A 68 2.14 -6.10 7.36
N ARG A 69 1.69 -7.32 7.71
CA ARG A 69 2.34 -8.14 8.75
C ARG A 69 3.81 -8.43 8.47
N ILE A 70 4.16 -8.73 7.21
CA ILE A 70 5.55 -8.93 6.81
C ILE A 70 6.35 -7.64 6.97
N SER A 71 5.78 -6.49 6.61
CA SER A 71 6.44 -5.19 6.76
C SER A 71 6.78 -4.93 8.23
N VAL A 72 5.79 -5.02 9.12
CA VAL A 72 6.01 -4.74 10.56
C VAL A 72 6.82 -5.83 11.27
N GLY A 73 6.78 -7.08 10.79
CA GLY A 73 7.62 -8.17 11.31
C GLY A 73 9.09 -7.94 10.96
N ARG A 74 9.38 -7.51 9.73
CA ARG A 74 10.73 -7.18 9.27
C ARG A 74 11.33 -5.99 10.00
N ASP A 75 10.51 -5.04 10.45
CA ASP A 75 10.93 -3.90 11.26
C ASP A 75 11.30 -4.28 12.72
N ASN A 76 10.92 -5.47 13.20
CA ASN A 76 11.26 -5.96 14.55
C ASN A 76 12.54 -6.81 14.59
N ASP A 77 13.08 -7.21 13.43
CA ASP A 77 14.29 -8.02 13.28
C ASP A 77 15.54 -7.18 12.91
N ASN A 78 15.44 -5.85 12.93
CA ASN A 78 16.51 -4.91 12.55
C ASN A 78 16.70 -3.81 13.59
#